data_AF-A0A1V0N232-F1
#
_entry.id   AF-A0A1V0N232-F1
#
_cell.length_a   1.000
_cell.length_b   1.000
_cell.length_c   1.000
_cell.angle_alpha   90.00
_cell.angle_beta   90.00
_cell.angle_gamma   90.00
#
_symmetry.space_group_name_H-M   'P 1'
#
loop_
_entity.id
_entity.type
_entity.pdbx_description
1 polymer ?
#
loop_
_entity_poly.entity_id
_entity_poly.type
_entity_poly.pdbx_seq_one_letter_code
_entity_poly.pdbx_strand_id
1 'polypeptide(L)'
;MDELNLINRLNRGISYIGIAIAVLGFFFTIPFLIKDINSIIGVSGSYFYLHITVTSNLAYIFLISGIIIVLASFTPFIYNSTKFASFDIKNNEYYFSALAVYMALLVFSSVIIEVFDPSIAVSPVSKMPLGEQNFIYLMSSVFQVLIFEFIPITILIAIILLATKKFKFSSFLNPYGHVKEYLIVFMILPAAVAVLITNYNIYDSILIYLSTLALSFIYIRYGLLRSVFASFVSSFIEFALTAFAGNVIVSSITSVFIFIWAFLGLYTVTFYIVDRNRKASRERGTDEPAQSGEPNTAAKIQPRIKTPPDELWIRSACPNCGNVEYRIGPDMSLECTKCGQKLDKDYTGPYNIIINNIIGRRQP
;
A
#
# COMPACT_ATOMS: atom_id res chain seq x y z
N MET A 1 -17.38 -16.50 -10.98
CA MET A 1 -16.67 -16.37 -9.70
C MET A 1 -15.96 -15.03 -9.75
N ASP A 2 -16.17 -14.13 -8.80
CA ASP A 2 -15.60 -12.77 -8.83
C ASP A 2 -14.07 -12.84 -8.76
N GLU A 3 -13.37 -12.21 -9.71
CA GLU A 3 -11.90 -12.25 -9.83
C GLU A 3 -11.21 -11.78 -8.52
N LEU A 4 -11.81 -10.78 -7.85
CA LEU A 4 -11.37 -10.30 -6.54
C LEU A 4 -11.42 -11.39 -5.45
N ASN A 5 -12.46 -12.24 -5.46
CA ASN A 5 -12.57 -13.33 -4.49
C ASN A 5 -11.53 -14.42 -4.73
N LEU A 6 -11.16 -14.66 -5.99
CA LEU A 6 -10.08 -15.60 -6.32
C LEU A 6 -8.74 -15.07 -5.81
N ILE A 7 -8.43 -13.79 -6.07
CA ILE A 7 -7.21 -13.13 -5.61
C ILE A 7 -7.11 -13.16 -4.08
N ASN A 8 -8.18 -12.78 -3.38
CA ASN A 8 -8.18 -12.79 -1.91
C ASN A 8 -7.99 -14.20 -1.35
N ARG A 9 -8.59 -15.23 -1.96
CA ARG A 9 -8.37 -16.63 -1.56
C ARG A 9 -6.93 -17.09 -1.79
N LEU A 10 -6.35 -16.71 -2.92
CA LEU A 10 -4.98 -17.09 -3.28
C LEU A 10 -3.95 -16.37 -2.38
N ASN A 11 -4.15 -15.06 -2.13
CA ASN A 11 -3.39 -14.28 -1.14
C ASN A 11 -3.44 -14.91 0.24
N ARG A 12 -4.63 -15.33 0.68
CA ARG A 12 -4.82 -15.99 1.97
C ARG A 12 -4.09 -17.34 2.04
N GLY A 13 -4.20 -18.17 1.00
CA GLY A 13 -3.52 -19.47 0.93
C GLY A 13 -2.00 -19.34 1.01
N ILE A 14 -1.42 -18.47 0.18
CA ILE A 14 0.03 -18.23 0.17
C ILE A 14 0.50 -17.59 1.47
N SER A 15 -0.26 -16.62 2.01
CA SER A 15 0.08 -16.03 3.30
C SER A 15 0.09 -17.06 4.43
N TYR A 16 -0.84 -18.03 4.44
CA TYR A 16 -0.81 -19.09 5.45
C TYR A 16 0.42 -19.98 5.36
N ILE A 17 0.89 -20.28 4.14
CA ILE A 17 2.15 -21.02 3.95
C ILE A 17 3.31 -20.21 4.52
N GLY A 18 3.38 -18.91 4.21
CA GLY A 18 4.43 -18.02 4.71
C GLY A 18 4.41 -17.88 6.24
N ILE A 19 3.22 -17.72 6.82
CA ILE A 19 3.00 -17.72 8.26
C ILE A 19 3.47 -19.04 8.88
N ALA A 20 3.13 -20.18 8.27
CA ALA A 20 3.55 -21.48 8.77
C ALA A 20 5.08 -21.61 8.78
N ILE A 21 5.75 -21.17 7.71
CA ILE A 21 7.23 -21.15 7.65
C ILE A 21 7.81 -20.30 8.79
N ALA A 22 7.30 -19.07 8.97
CA ALA A 22 7.78 -18.17 10.00
C ALA A 22 7.58 -18.74 11.42
N VAL A 23 6.38 -19.28 11.70
CA VAL A 23 6.02 -19.84 13.00
C VAL A 23 6.81 -21.09 13.32
N LEU A 24 6.88 -22.03 12.37
CA LEU A 24 7.65 -23.26 12.56
C LEU A 24 9.13 -22.94 12.73
N GLY A 25 9.68 -22.01 11.94
CA GLY A 25 11.05 -21.53 12.06
C GLY A 25 11.34 -20.95 13.44
N PHE A 26 10.44 -20.10 13.96
CA PHE A 26 10.56 -19.53 15.30
C PHE A 26 10.53 -20.60 16.40
N PHE A 27 9.48 -21.42 16.47
CA PHE A 27 9.33 -22.42 17.54
C PHE A 27 10.41 -23.50 17.50
N PHE A 28 10.84 -23.91 16.31
CA PHE A 28 11.96 -24.85 16.15
C PHE A 28 13.27 -24.29 16.72
N THR A 29 13.45 -22.97 16.67
CA THR A 29 14.69 -22.32 17.09
C THR A 29 14.68 -21.77 18.52
N ILE A 30 13.57 -21.88 19.24
CA ILE A 30 13.48 -21.51 20.68
C ILE A 30 14.50 -22.25 21.56
N PRO A 31 14.71 -23.58 21.43
CA PRO A 31 15.71 -24.26 22.25
C PRO A 31 17.13 -23.74 22.03
N PHE A 32 17.44 -23.26 20.83
CA PHE A 32 18.74 -22.70 20.48
C PHE A 32 18.94 -21.29 21.06
N LEU A 33 17.88 -20.49 21.19
CA LEU A 33 17.93 -19.21 21.90
C LEU A 33 18.40 -19.38 23.36
N ILE A 34 17.91 -20.41 24.05
CA ILE A 34 18.28 -20.68 25.44
C ILE A 34 19.71 -21.23 25.52
N LYS A 35 20.07 -22.12 24.59
CA LYS A 35 21.41 -22.73 24.54
C LYS A 35 22.51 -21.71 24.25
N ASP A 36 22.26 -20.78 23.34
CA ASP A 36 23.26 -19.81 22.85
C ASP A 36 23.18 -18.46 23.59
N ILE A 37 22.52 -18.41 24.77
CA ILE A 37 22.31 -17.17 25.54
C ILE A 37 23.61 -16.42 25.86
N ASN A 38 24.70 -17.16 26.11
CA ASN A 38 26.01 -16.57 26.40
C ASN A 38 26.59 -15.87 25.18
N SER A 39 26.36 -16.42 23.99
CA SER A 39 26.83 -15.83 22.73
C SER A 39 25.95 -14.64 22.31
N ILE A 40 24.65 -14.67 22.63
CA ILE A 40 23.72 -13.54 22.44
C ILE A 40 24.18 -12.28 23.18
N ILE A 41 24.72 -12.42 24.39
CA ILE A 41 25.26 -11.30 25.17
C ILE A 41 26.47 -10.64 24.47
N GLY A 42 27.22 -11.42 23.68
CA GLY A 42 28.36 -10.95 22.90
C GLY A 42 28.01 -10.31 21.55
N VAL A 43 26.73 -10.30 21.15
CA VAL A 43 26.30 -9.70 19.88
C VAL A 43 26.55 -8.20 19.90
N SER A 44 27.29 -7.72 18.90
CA SER A 44 27.57 -6.29 18.73
C SER A 44 26.26 -5.50 18.59
N GLY A 45 26.23 -4.32 19.24
CA GLY A 45 25.10 -3.39 19.10
C GLY A 45 24.82 -2.97 17.66
N SER A 46 25.80 -3.09 16.75
CA SER A 46 25.67 -2.75 15.32
C SER A 46 24.59 -3.54 14.56
N TYR A 47 24.18 -4.71 15.07
CA TYR A 47 23.08 -5.49 14.49
C TYR A 47 21.69 -4.95 14.88
N PHE A 48 21.63 -3.97 15.79
CA PHE A 48 20.41 -3.33 16.21
C PHE A 48 20.40 -1.85 15.81
N TYR A 49 19.27 -1.38 15.28
CA TYR A 49 19.08 0.01 14.88
C TYR A 49 19.34 1.08 15.97
N LEU A 50 19.32 0.69 17.24
CA LEU A 50 19.57 1.60 18.37
C LEU A 50 20.94 1.38 19.04
N HIS A 51 21.84 0.59 18.44
CA HIS A 51 23.18 0.33 18.97
C HIS A 51 23.20 -0.08 20.46
N ILE A 52 22.24 -0.90 20.88
CA ILE A 52 22.07 -1.31 22.28
C ILE A 52 23.05 -2.43 22.62
N THR A 53 23.69 -2.34 23.79
CA THR A 53 24.47 -3.45 24.37
C THR A 53 23.54 -4.42 25.10
N VAL A 54 23.56 -5.68 24.70
CA VAL A 54 22.66 -6.71 25.24
C VAL A 54 23.24 -7.27 26.53
N THR A 55 22.61 -6.96 27.66
CA THR A 55 22.93 -7.60 28.95
C THR A 55 22.10 -8.88 29.14
N SER A 56 22.53 -9.80 30.01
CA SER A 56 21.80 -11.07 30.24
C SER A 56 20.34 -10.84 30.63
N ASN A 57 20.08 -9.89 31.53
CA ASN A 57 18.71 -9.57 31.96
C ASN A 57 17.88 -9.01 30.80
N LEU A 58 18.48 -8.13 30.00
CA LEU A 58 17.83 -7.55 28.82
C LEU A 58 17.50 -8.63 27.77
N ALA A 59 18.42 -9.57 27.54
CA ALA A 59 18.21 -10.70 26.63
C ALA A 59 17.01 -11.56 27.04
N TYR A 60 16.90 -11.93 28.33
CA TYR A 60 15.76 -12.70 28.83
C TYR A 60 14.46 -11.91 28.76
N ILE A 61 14.46 -10.62 29.12
CA ILE A 61 13.28 -9.76 29.02
C ILE A 61 12.80 -9.68 27.57
N PHE A 62 13.71 -9.45 26.63
CA PHE A 62 13.36 -9.36 25.21
C PHE A 62 12.89 -10.69 24.63
N LEU A 63 13.50 -11.80 25.04
CA LEU A 63 13.07 -13.13 24.63
C LEU A 63 11.65 -13.43 25.13
N ILE A 64 11.39 -13.25 26.43
CA ILE A 64 10.08 -13.54 27.03
C ILE A 64 9.01 -12.61 26.46
N SER A 65 9.27 -11.30 26.40
CA SER A 65 8.31 -10.34 25.85
C SER A 65 8.10 -10.54 24.35
N GLY A 66 9.14 -10.91 23.59
CA GLY A 66 9.02 -11.30 22.19
C GLY A 66 8.07 -12.48 22.01
N ILE A 67 8.25 -13.57 22.77
CA ILE A 67 7.34 -14.73 22.74
C ILE A 67 5.90 -14.31 23.06
N ILE A 68 5.69 -13.52 24.13
CA ILE A 68 4.36 -13.06 24.53
C ILE A 68 3.71 -12.21 23.43
N ILE A 69 4.45 -11.28 22.83
CA ILE A 69 3.95 -10.39 21.79
C ILE A 69 3.62 -11.17 20.52
N VAL A 70 4.46 -12.14 20.13
CA VAL A 70 4.20 -13.01 18.98
C VAL A 70 2.93 -13.83 19.22
N LEU A 71 2.79 -14.48 20.37
CA LEU A 71 1.58 -15.22 20.74
C LEU A 71 0.34 -14.30 20.78
N ALA A 72 0.47 -13.11 21.35
CA ALA A 72 -0.60 -12.10 21.37
C ALA A 72 -0.99 -11.67 19.95
N SER A 73 -0.05 -11.62 19.02
CA SER A 73 -0.30 -11.23 17.62
C SER A 73 -1.12 -12.28 16.84
N PHE A 74 -1.22 -13.52 17.34
CA PHE A 74 -2.14 -14.54 16.80
C PHE A 74 -3.56 -14.44 17.34
N THR A 75 -3.77 -13.83 18.49
CA THR A 75 -5.09 -13.67 19.10
C THR A 75 -6.14 -13.07 18.17
N PRO A 76 -5.84 -12.15 17.23
CA PRO A 76 -6.85 -11.59 16.34
C PRO A 76 -7.38 -12.53 15.25
N PHE A 77 -6.77 -13.71 15.10
CA PHE A 77 -7.30 -14.77 14.23
C PHE A 77 -8.24 -15.74 14.96
N ILE A 78 -8.19 -15.76 16.29
CA ILE A 78 -8.98 -16.68 17.15
C ILE A 78 -10.14 -15.92 17.80
N TYR A 79 -9.87 -14.70 18.26
CA TYR A 79 -10.82 -13.84 18.94
C TYR A 79 -11.44 -12.83 17.98
N ASN A 80 -12.77 -12.73 18.05
CA ASN A 80 -13.54 -11.87 17.16
C ASN A 80 -14.16 -10.73 17.95
N SER A 81 -13.74 -9.49 17.64
CA SER A 81 -14.30 -8.30 18.28
C SER A 81 -14.24 -7.10 17.34
N THR A 82 -15.38 -6.46 17.14
CA THR A 82 -15.48 -5.24 16.33
C THR A 82 -14.98 -4.00 17.07
N LYS A 83 -14.67 -4.10 18.38
CA LYS A 83 -14.21 -2.96 19.19
C LYS A 83 -12.75 -2.57 18.92
N PHE A 84 -11.97 -3.47 18.32
CA PHE A 84 -10.54 -3.29 18.11
C PHE A 84 -10.19 -3.60 16.65
N ALA A 85 -9.43 -2.73 15.99
CA ALA A 85 -9.09 -2.88 14.57
C ALA A 85 -8.40 -4.22 14.25
N SER A 86 -7.52 -4.69 15.16
CA SER A 86 -6.84 -5.98 15.05
C SER A 86 -7.80 -7.17 14.96
N PHE A 87 -8.94 -7.13 15.63
CA PHE A 87 -9.84 -8.26 15.84
C PHE A 87 -11.08 -8.23 14.92
N ASP A 88 -11.11 -7.32 13.94
CA ASP A 88 -12.22 -7.21 12.99
C ASP A 88 -12.13 -8.26 11.88
N ILE A 89 -13.08 -9.20 11.87
CA ILE A 89 -13.21 -10.27 10.87
C ILE A 89 -13.41 -9.71 9.46
N LYS A 90 -14.16 -8.61 9.32
CA LYS A 90 -14.49 -8.06 7.99
C LYS A 90 -13.24 -7.60 7.24
N ASN A 91 -12.19 -7.28 7.98
CA ASN A 91 -10.92 -6.81 7.43
C ASN A 91 -9.89 -7.93 7.22
N ASN A 92 -10.20 -9.19 7.55
CA ASN A 92 -9.21 -10.28 7.42
C ASN A 92 -8.80 -10.53 5.97
N GLU A 93 -9.73 -10.52 5.02
CA GLU A 93 -9.42 -10.78 3.61
C GLU A 93 -8.50 -9.70 3.03
N TYR A 94 -8.78 -8.44 3.34
CA TYR A 94 -7.96 -7.31 2.90
C TYR A 94 -6.60 -7.24 3.60
N TYR A 95 -6.50 -7.77 4.83
CA TYR A 95 -5.23 -7.86 5.55
C TYR A 95 -4.24 -8.77 4.82
N PHE A 96 -4.65 -9.98 4.39
CA PHE A 96 -3.74 -10.89 3.66
C PHE A 96 -3.27 -10.30 2.34
N SER A 97 -4.16 -9.57 1.66
CA SER A 97 -3.79 -8.80 0.46
C SER A 97 -2.77 -7.71 0.79
N ALA A 98 -2.93 -6.97 1.90
CA ALA A 98 -1.95 -5.98 2.34
C ALA A 98 -0.61 -6.60 2.76
N LEU A 99 -0.63 -7.78 3.39
CA LEU A 99 0.57 -8.55 3.74
C LEU A 99 1.33 -8.98 2.48
N ALA A 100 0.63 -9.46 1.45
CA ALA A 100 1.25 -9.79 0.17
C ALA A 100 1.89 -8.57 -0.50
N VAL A 101 1.23 -7.41 -0.47
CA VAL A 101 1.80 -6.15 -0.97
C VAL A 101 3.05 -5.74 -0.16
N TYR A 102 3.02 -5.90 1.16
CA TYR A 102 4.17 -5.64 2.01
C TYR A 102 5.36 -6.54 1.66
N MET A 103 5.13 -7.85 1.51
CA MET A 103 6.17 -8.78 1.06
C MET A 103 6.72 -8.43 -0.32
N ALA A 104 5.85 -8.03 -1.26
CA ALA A 104 6.26 -7.58 -2.59
C ALA A 104 7.19 -6.37 -2.52
N LEU A 105 6.80 -5.36 -1.73
CA LEU A 105 7.58 -4.15 -1.56
C LEU A 105 8.97 -4.46 -0.97
N LEU A 106 9.06 -5.34 0.03
CA LEU A 106 10.36 -5.74 0.60
C LEU A 106 11.23 -6.48 -0.42
N VAL A 107 10.68 -7.51 -1.09
CA VAL A 107 11.42 -8.37 -2.01
C VAL A 107 11.93 -7.57 -3.21
N PHE A 108 11.05 -6.80 -3.88
CA PHE A 108 11.47 -6.03 -5.03
C PHE A 108 12.44 -4.92 -4.67
N SER A 109 12.26 -4.25 -3.51
CA SER A 109 13.22 -3.23 -3.07
C SER A 109 14.57 -3.83 -2.75
N SER A 110 14.60 -5.00 -2.09
CA SER A 110 15.83 -5.75 -1.80
C SER A 110 16.55 -6.18 -3.08
N VAL A 111 15.85 -6.75 -4.07
CA VAL A 111 16.43 -7.15 -5.36
C VAL A 111 16.97 -5.95 -6.13
N ILE A 112 16.25 -4.82 -6.15
CA ILE A 112 16.71 -3.60 -6.80
C ILE A 112 18.00 -3.10 -6.14
N ILE A 113 18.05 -3.07 -4.81
CA ILE A 113 19.23 -2.63 -4.06
C ILE A 113 20.43 -3.53 -4.30
N GLU A 114 20.24 -4.85 -4.32
CA GLU A 114 21.30 -5.83 -4.59
C GLU A 114 21.95 -5.63 -5.97
N VAL A 115 21.18 -5.18 -6.98
CA VAL A 115 21.71 -4.83 -8.31
C VAL A 115 22.64 -3.60 -8.26
N PHE A 116 22.38 -2.65 -7.35
CA PHE A 116 23.17 -1.42 -7.24
C PHE A 116 24.33 -1.53 -6.25
N ASP A 117 24.20 -2.33 -5.19
CA ASP A 117 25.25 -2.58 -4.20
C ASP A 117 25.26 -4.06 -3.75
N PRO A 118 26.06 -4.92 -4.41
CA PRO A 118 26.13 -6.34 -4.08
C PRO A 118 26.82 -6.62 -2.73
N SER A 119 27.48 -5.63 -2.11
CA SER A 119 28.14 -5.82 -0.81
C SER A 119 27.13 -5.94 0.35
N ILE A 120 25.89 -5.50 0.14
CA ILE A 120 24.78 -5.59 1.11
C ILE A 120 24.21 -7.03 1.18
N ALA A 121 24.41 -7.85 0.14
CA ALA A 121 23.78 -9.18 0.04
C ALA A 121 24.35 -10.23 1.00
N VAL A 122 25.58 -10.06 1.49
CA VAL A 122 26.22 -11.03 2.41
C VAL A 122 26.07 -10.55 3.85
N SER A 123 24.90 -10.80 4.45
CA SER A 123 24.70 -10.51 5.86
C SER A 123 25.66 -11.36 6.73
N PRO A 124 26.52 -10.74 7.56
CA PRO A 124 27.40 -11.45 8.49
C PRO A 124 26.64 -12.37 9.46
N VAL A 125 25.34 -12.11 9.65
CA VAL A 125 24.43 -12.87 10.51
C VAL A 125 24.32 -14.34 10.06
N SER A 126 24.43 -14.62 8.76
CA SER A 126 24.34 -15.99 8.22
C SER A 126 25.39 -16.96 8.76
N LYS A 127 26.50 -16.46 9.32
CA LYS A 127 27.60 -17.26 9.89
C LYS A 127 27.48 -17.45 11.41
N MET A 128 26.51 -16.80 12.06
CA MET A 128 26.32 -16.88 13.50
C MET A 128 25.58 -18.18 13.89
N PRO A 129 25.70 -18.64 15.15
CA PRO A 129 24.84 -19.67 15.71
C PRO A 129 23.34 -19.36 15.53
N LEU A 130 22.53 -20.40 15.33
CA LEU A 130 21.09 -20.26 15.08
C LEU A 130 20.34 -19.50 16.18
N GLY A 131 20.77 -19.63 17.45
CA GLY A 131 20.20 -18.86 18.55
C GLY A 131 20.44 -17.35 18.42
N GLU A 132 21.65 -16.94 18.04
CA GLU A 132 21.99 -15.53 17.81
C GLU A 132 21.23 -14.95 16.62
N GLN A 133 21.16 -15.69 15.51
CA GLN A 133 20.38 -15.28 14.34
C GLN A 133 18.92 -15.03 14.71
N ASN A 134 18.29 -16.00 15.38
CA ASN A 134 16.90 -15.89 15.83
C ASN A 134 16.72 -14.67 16.76
N PHE A 135 17.66 -14.44 17.69
CA PHE A 135 17.58 -13.29 18.59
C PHE A 135 17.61 -11.96 17.84
N ILE A 136 18.51 -11.81 16.85
CA ILE A 136 18.61 -10.59 16.03
C ILE A 136 17.31 -10.34 15.26
N TYR A 137 16.76 -11.37 14.62
CA TYR A 137 15.50 -11.26 13.85
C TYR A 137 14.27 -11.05 14.74
N LEU A 138 14.22 -11.64 15.94
CA LEU A 138 13.18 -11.37 16.94
C LEU A 138 13.25 -9.92 17.42
N MET A 139 14.47 -9.44 17.70
CA MET A 139 14.71 -8.06 18.10
C MET A 139 14.27 -7.07 17.01
N SER A 140 14.58 -7.39 15.76
CA SER A 140 14.21 -6.58 14.61
C SER A 140 12.70 -6.58 14.35
N SER A 141 12.04 -7.74 14.39
CA SER A 141 10.61 -7.82 14.13
C SER A 141 9.74 -7.16 15.18
N VAL A 142 10.05 -7.36 16.47
CA VAL A 142 9.16 -6.98 17.58
C VAL A 142 9.52 -5.61 18.14
N PHE A 143 10.77 -5.40 18.54
CA PHE A 143 11.13 -4.18 19.27
C PHE A 143 11.37 -3.01 18.35
N GLN A 144 12.01 -3.22 17.19
CA GLN A 144 12.22 -2.13 16.24
C GLN A 144 10.89 -1.64 15.66
N VAL A 145 9.91 -2.52 15.40
CA VAL A 145 8.56 -2.09 15.02
C VAL A 145 7.88 -1.29 16.12
N LEU A 146 7.94 -1.74 17.36
CA LEU A 146 7.35 -0.98 18.46
C LEU A 146 7.99 0.40 18.62
N ILE A 147 9.29 0.51 18.40
CA ILE A 147 10.00 1.78 18.56
C ILE A 147 9.82 2.69 17.35
N PHE A 148 10.04 2.20 16.13
CA PHE A 148 10.07 3.03 14.92
C PHE A 148 8.71 3.27 14.29
N GLU A 149 7.75 2.39 14.52
CA GLU A 149 6.42 2.53 13.94
C GLU A 149 5.40 2.91 15.02
N PHE A 150 5.30 2.12 16.09
CA PHE A 150 4.25 2.35 17.08
C PHE A 150 4.43 3.67 17.82
N ILE A 151 5.64 4.02 18.30
CA ILE A 151 5.84 5.28 19.03
C ILE A 151 5.52 6.51 18.17
N PRO A 152 6.09 6.69 16.95
CA PRO A 152 5.80 7.87 16.14
C PRO A 152 4.33 7.97 15.73
N ILE A 153 3.70 6.86 15.35
CA ILE A 153 2.27 6.86 14.97
C ILE A 153 1.40 7.16 16.19
N THR A 154 1.72 6.58 17.35
CA THR A 154 1.02 6.84 18.61
C THR A 154 1.07 8.31 18.99
N ILE A 155 2.24 8.94 18.88
CA ILE A 155 2.41 10.37 19.14
C ILE A 155 1.54 11.19 18.18
N LEU A 156 1.54 10.88 16.88
CA LEU A 156 0.72 11.60 15.90
C LEU A 156 -0.78 11.41 16.15
N ILE A 157 -1.21 10.20 16.49
CA ILE A 157 -2.61 9.91 16.81
C ILE A 157 -3.01 10.70 18.05
N ALA A 158 -2.16 10.71 19.08
CA ALA A 158 -2.40 11.46 20.30
C ALA A 158 -2.53 12.97 20.02
N ILE A 159 -1.63 13.55 19.21
CA ILE A 159 -1.70 14.97 18.82
C ILE A 159 -3.02 15.30 18.13
N ILE A 160 -3.46 14.48 17.16
CA ILE A 160 -4.73 14.72 16.45
C ILE A 160 -5.94 14.52 17.36
N LEU A 161 -5.94 13.48 18.21
CA LEU A 161 -7.04 13.23 19.13
C LEU A 161 -7.16 14.34 20.20
N LEU A 162 -6.03 14.90 20.64
CA LEU A 162 -6.00 16.07 21.51
C LEU A 162 -6.52 17.31 20.79
N ALA A 163 -6.03 17.59 19.57
CA ALA A 163 -6.48 18.74 18.77
C ALA A 163 -7.98 18.68 18.44
N THR A 164 -8.50 17.48 18.17
CA THR A 164 -9.93 17.25 17.86
C THR A 164 -10.80 17.08 19.11
N LYS A 165 -10.23 17.14 20.32
CA LYS A 165 -10.91 16.92 21.62
C LYS A 165 -11.67 15.59 21.71
N LYS A 166 -11.25 14.57 20.97
CA LYS A 166 -11.87 13.23 20.93
C LYS A 166 -11.01 12.17 21.61
N PHE A 167 -10.21 12.57 22.60
CA PHE A 167 -9.30 11.68 23.31
C PHE A 167 -10.07 10.64 24.13
N LYS A 168 -10.23 9.44 23.56
CA LYS A 168 -10.75 8.24 24.23
C LYS A 168 -9.80 7.08 23.91
N PHE A 169 -9.59 6.20 24.88
CA PHE A 169 -8.76 5.01 24.69
C PHE A 169 -9.27 4.13 23.54
N SER A 170 -10.59 4.06 23.33
CA SER A 170 -11.19 3.37 22.18
C SER A 170 -10.81 3.98 20.83
N SER A 171 -10.70 5.31 20.76
CA SER A 171 -10.31 6.04 19.55
C SER A 171 -8.84 5.86 19.21
N PHE A 172 -8.02 5.61 20.23
CA PHE A 172 -6.62 5.25 20.08
C PHE A 172 -6.44 3.82 19.55
N LEU A 173 -7.26 2.88 20.00
CA LEU A 173 -7.24 1.47 19.59
C LEU A 173 -7.87 1.21 18.21
N ASN A 174 -8.68 2.14 17.70
CA ASN A 174 -9.26 2.10 16.37
C ASN A 174 -9.08 3.45 15.65
N PRO A 175 -7.84 3.78 15.24
CA PRO A 175 -7.52 5.11 14.71
C PRO A 175 -8.11 5.33 13.32
N TYR A 176 -8.41 4.27 12.56
CA TYR A 176 -8.87 4.38 11.17
C TYR A 176 -10.06 5.34 11.01
N GLY A 177 -11.06 5.27 11.90
CA GLY A 177 -12.25 6.12 11.82
C GLY A 177 -12.00 7.61 12.01
N HIS A 178 -10.90 7.99 12.67
CA HIS A 178 -10.55 9.38 12.97
C HIS A 178 -9.44 9.95 12.08
N VAL A 179 -8.61 9.07 11.52
CA VAL A 179 -7.37 9.44 10.83
C VAL A 179 -7.43 9.13 9.33
N LYS A 180 -8.55 8.59 8.82
CA LYS A 180 -8.73 8.21 7.41
C LYS A 180 -8.36 9.31 6.42
N GLU A 181 -8.72 10.55 6.72
CA GLU A 181 -8.45 11.72 5.86
C GLU A 181 -6.96 12.08 5.81
N TYR A 182 -6.22 11.77 6.88
CA TYR A 182 -4.79 12.07 7.02
C TYR A 182 -3.90 10.84 6.82
N LEU A 183 -4.45 9.73 6.30
CA LEU A 183 -3.77 8.43 6.23
C LEU A 183 -2.37 8.53 5.57
N ILE A 184 -2.20 9.34 4.54
CA ILE A 184 -0.91 9.56 3.87
C ILE A 184 0.11 10.20 4.82
N VAL A 185 -0.30 11.21 5.60
CA VAL A 185 0.58 11.89 6.58
C VAL A 185 1.06 10.90 7.65
N PHE A 186 0.14 10.06 8.11
CA PHE A 186 0.42 9.02 9.11
C PHE A 186 1.22 7.84 8.58
N MET A 187 1.42 7.75 7.27
CA MET A 187 2.34 6.78 6.67
C MET A 187 3.73 7.40 6.43
N ILE A 188 3.77 8.61 5.88
CA ILE A 188 5.02 9.27 5.46
C ILE A 188 5.83 9.73 6.66
N LEU A 189 5.19 10.36 7.65
CA LEU A 189 5.91 11.03 8.74
C LEU A 189 6.59 10.05 9.71
N PRO A 190 5.95 8.94 10.13
CA PRO A 190 6.63 7.89 10.89
C PRO A 190 7.80 7.27 10.14
N ALA A 191 7.64 6.99 8.84
CA ALA A 191 8.70 6.46 8.01
C ALA A 191 9.90 7.42 7.92
N ALA A 192 9.64 8.73 7.78
CA ALA A 192 10.70 9.75 7.78
C ALA A 192 11.42 9.82 9.14
N VAL A 193 10.67 9.77 10.25
CA VAL A 193 11.24 9.75 11.61
C VAL A 193 12.08 8.50 11.84
N ALA A 194 11.63 7.33 11.37
CA ALA A 194 12.39 6.08 11.48
C ALA A 194 13.75 6.16 10.78
N VAL A 195 13.81 6.72 9.58
CA VAL A 195 15.09 6.93 8.85
C VAL A 195 16.00 7.90 9.60
N LEU A 196 15.47 9.02 10.11
CA LEU A 196 16.26 10.01 10.83
C LEU A 196 16.90 9.47 12.11
N ILE A 197 16.23 8.55 12.81
CA ILE A 197 16.75 7.97 14.06
C ILE A 197 17.85 6.92 13.77
N THR A 198 17.76 6.22 12.64
CA THR A 198 18.58 5.03 12.39
C THR A 198 19.92 5.32 11.72
N ASN A 199 20.08 6.45 11.02
CA ASN A 199 21.35 6.94 10.44
C ASN A 199 22.21 5.86 9.74
N TYR A 200 21.58 5.11 8.83
CA TYR A 200 22.26 4.12 7.98
C TYR A 200 22.63 4.68 6.60
N ASN A 201 23.30 3.85 5.80
CA ASN A 201 23.51 4.10 4.38
C ASN A 201 22.18 4.37 3.65
N ILE A 202 22.27 5.04 2.50
CA ILE A 202 21.09 5.48 1.75
C ILE A 202 20.17 4.31 1.35
N TYR A 203 20.74 3.14 1.05
CA TYR A 203 19.99 1.95 0.66
C TYR A 203 19.21 1.32 1.82
N ASP A 204 19.85 1.12 2.96
CA ASP A 204 19.19 0.65 4.19
C ASP A 204 18.11 1.65 4.64
N SER A 205 18.39 2.95 4.51
CA SER A 205 17.42 4.01 4.79
C SER A 205 16.18 3.92 3.89
N ILE A 206 16.35 3.60 2.61
CA ILE A 206 15.22 3.39 1.68
C ILE A 206 14.41 2.15 2.10
N LEU A 207 15.06 1.05 2.48
CA LEU A 207 14.37 -0.17 2.94
C LEU A 207 13.58 0.09 4.23
N ILE A 208 14.21 0.75 5.21
CA ILE A 208 13.56 1.15 6.46
C ILE A 208 12.37 2.03 6.15
N TYR A 209 12.53 3.04 5.29
CA TYR A 209 11.45 3.94 4.91
C TYR A 209 10.25 3.19 4.30
N LEU A 210 10.50 2.35 3.29
CA LEU A 210 9.46 1.61 2.60
C LEU A 210 8.79 0.58 3.51
N SER A 211 9.57 -0.12 4.33
CA SER A 211 9.06 -1.08 5.32
C SER A 211 8.16 -0.39 6.35
N THR A 212 8.65 0.69 6.97
CA THR A 212 7.86 1.46 7.95
C THR A 212 6.62 2.08 7.31
N LEU A 213 6.68 2.56 6.07
CA LEU A 213 5.52 3.10 5.36
C LEU A 213 4.43 2.04 5.18
N ALA A 214 4.79 0.84 4.74
CA ALA A 214 3.85 -0.26 4.53
C ALA A 214 3.27 -0.79 5.85
N LEU A 215 4.12 -0.96 6.88
CA LEU A 215 3.66 -1.39 8.18
C LEU A 215 2.76 -0.33 8.83
N SER A 216 3.09 0.97 8.72
CA SER A 216 2.23 2.08 9.20
C SER A 216 0.83 2.00 8.60
N PHE A 217 0.72 1.70 7.31
CA PHE A 217 -0.57 1.46 6.66
C PHE A 217 -1.31 0.27 7.28
N ILE A 218 -0.61 -0.84 7.52
CA ILE A 218 -1.18 -2.03 8.15
C ILE A 218 -1.64 -1.71 9.57
N TYR A 219 -0.87 -0.97 10.36
CA TYR A 219 -1.24 -0.58 11.70
C TYR A 219 -2.49 0.31 11.72
N ILE A 220 -2.53 1.37 10.92
CA ILE A 220 -3.66 2.31 10.93
C ILE A 220 -4.95 1.61 10.49
N ARG A 221 -4.88 0.71 9.49
CA ARG A 221 -6.05 0.09 8.87
C ARG A 221 -6.49 -1.21 9.54
N TYR A 222 -5.53 -1.99 10.03
CA TYR A 222 -5.76 -3.34 10.55
C TYR A 222 -5.33 -3.52 12.01
N GLY A 223 -4.75 -2.51 12.66
CA GLY A 223 -4.39 -2.54 14.07
C GLY A 223 -2.98 -3.04 14.38
N LEU A 224 -2.51 -2.74 15.61
CA LEU A 224 -1.11 -2.91 16.02
C LEU A 224 -0.65 -4.36 15.93
N LEU A 225 -1.45 -5.28 16.48
CA LEU A 225 -1.12 -6.70 16.53
C LEU A 225 -0.93 -7.30 15.13
N ARG A 226 -1.70 -6.82 14.14
CA ARG A 226 -1.56 -7.27 12.75
C ARG A 226 -0.35 -6.67 12.04
N SER A 227 0.09 -5.47 12.43
CA SER A 227 1.35 -4.87 11.94
C SER A 227 2.56 -5.59 12.53
N VAL A 228 2.57 -5.78 13.85
CA VAL A 228 3.60 -6.58 14.55
C VAL A 228 3.66 -7.99 13.99
N PHE A 229 2.50 -8.60 13.70
CA PHE A 229 2.46 -9.91 13.04
C PHE A 229 3.05 -9.89 11.63
N ALA A 230 2.75 -8.87 10.82
CA ALA A 230 3.28 -8.74 9.47
C ALA A 230 4.81 -8.62 9.47
N SER A 231 5.36 -7.81 10.39
CA SER A 231 6.80 -7.68 10.61
C SER A 231 7.43 -8.97 11.11
N PHE A 232 6.80 -9.66 12.08
CA PHE A 232 7.25 -10.97 12.53
C PHE A 232 7.33 -11.96 11.37
N VAL A 233 6.31 -12.03 10.53
CA VAL A 233 6.28 -12.93 9.37
C VAL A 233 7.41 -12.59 8.40
N SER A 234 7.62 -11.31 8.03
CA SER A 234 8.69 -10.93 7.10
C SER A 234 10.08 -11.23 7.66
N SER A 235 10.38 -10.84 8.90
CA SER A 235 11.68 -11.10 9.52
C SER A 235 11.96 -12.59 9.70
N PHE A 236 10.95 -13.41 10.03
CA PHE A 236 11.18 -14.85 10.21
C PHE A 236 11.25 -15.63 8.90
N ILE A 237 10.71 -15.09 7.81
CA ILE A 237 10.97 -15.59 6.46
C ILE A 237 12.42 -15.29 6.06
N GLU A 238 12.92 -14.09 6.36
CA GLU A 238 14.32 -13.73 6.13
C GLU A 238 15.28 -14.57 7.00
N PHE A 239 14.91 -14.80 8.27
CA PHE A 239 15.58 -15.76 9.13
C PHE A 239 15.60 -17.16 8.51
N ALA A 240 14.47 -17.65 7.97
CA ALA A 240 14.45 -18.96 7.32
C ALA A 240 15.40 -19.00 6.11
N LEU A 241 15.46 -17.94 5.31
CA LEU A 241 16.43 -17.84 4.21
C LEU A 241 17.89 -17.89 4.68
N THR A 242 18.21 -17.18 5.77
CA THR A 242 19.58 -17.10 6.30
C THR A 242 20.00 -18.37 7.05
N ALA A 243 19.13 -18.91 7.91
CA ALA A 243 19.37 -20.13 8.68
C ALA A 243 19.57 -21.36 7.77
N PHE A 244 18.86 -21.41 6.64
CA PHE A 244 18.96 -22.51 5.66
C PHE A 244 19.80 -22.16 4.43
N ALA A 245 20.55 -21.05 4.43
CA ALA A 245 21.39 -20.65 3.31
C ALA A 245 22.44 -21.72 2.92
N GLY A 246 22.92 -22.50 3.91
CA GLY A 246 23.84 -23.62 3.67
C GLY A 246 23.19 -24.84 2.97
N ASN A 247 21.87 -24.93 2.93
CA ASN A 247 21.14 -25.98 2.23
C ASN A 247 20.54 -25.43 0.93
N VAL A 248 21.24 -25.69 -0.18
CA VAL A 248 20.88 -25.19 -1.52
C VAL A 248 19.43 -25.49 -1.90
N ILE A 249 18.91 -26.67 -1.54
CA ILE A 249 17.55 -27.09 -1.90
C ILE A 249 16.51 -26.27 -1.13
N VAL A 250 16.66 -26.20 0.20
CA VAL A 250 15.70 -25.48 1.06
C VAL A 250 15.74 -23.98 0.78
N SER A 251 16.93 -23.41 0.60
CA SER A 251 17.10 -22.01 0.23
C SER A 251 16.43 -21.70 -1.12
N SER A 252 16.65 -22.53 -2.15
CA SER A 252 16.04 -22.33 -3.47
C SER A 252 14.51 -22.39 -3.43
N ILE A 253 13.93 -23.37 -2.74
CA ILE A 253 12.47 -23.52 -2.62
C ILE A 253 11.87 -22.31 -1.89
N THR A 254 12.51 -21.87 -0.80
CA THR A 254 12.06 -20.73 -0.01
C THR A 254 12.13 -19.43 -0.81
N SER A 255 13.23 -19.22 -1.55
CA SER A 255 13.38 -18.06 -2.44
C SER A 255 12.33 -18.03 -3.55
N VAL A 256 12.07 -19.16 -4.22
CA VAL A 256 11.02 -19.26 -5.25
C VAL A 256 9.64 -18.97 -4.66
N PHE A 257 9.35 -19.51 -3.47
CA PHE A 257 8.10 -19.24 -2.76
C PHE A 257 7.92 -17.74 -2.46
N ILE A 258 8.94 -17.09 -1.91
CA ILE A 258 8.91 -15.66 -1.59
C ILE A 258 8.72 -14.83 -2.86
N PHE A 259 9.38 -15.22 -3.95
CA PHE A 259 9.23 -14.54 -5.24
C PHE A 259 7.80 -14.67 -5.77
N ILE A 260 7.19 -15.87 -5.74
CA ILE A 260 5.79 -16.07 -6.12
C ILE A 260 4.86 -15.20 -5.26
N TRP A 261 5.11 -15.12 -3.96
CA TRP A 261 4.32 -14.30 -3.05
C TRP A 261 4.46 -12.80 -3.34
N ALA A 262 5.67 -12.32 -3.65
CA ALA A 262 5.92 -10.95 -4.06
C ALA A 262 5.19 -10.60 -5.37
N PHE A 263 5.23 -11.49 -6.36
CA PHE A 263 4.49 -11.30 -7.62
C PHE A 263 2.98 -11.22 -7.40
N LEU A 264 2.45 -12.04 -6.50
CA LEU A 264 1.05 -12.00 -6.15
C LEU A 264 0.66 -10.67 -5.47
N GLY A 265 1.53 -10.14 -4.60
CA GLY A 265 1.36 -8.82 -4.02
C GLY A 265 1.31 -7.72 -5.10
N LEU A 266 2.22 -7.77 -6.06
CA LEU A 266 2.25 -6.82 -7.18
C LEU A 266 0.99 -6.93 -8.05
N TYR A 267 0.57 -8.16 -8.39
CA TYR A 267 -0.67 -8.41 -9.12
C TYR A 267 -1.89 -7.85 -8.38
N THR A 268 -1.92 -7.99 -7.05
CA THR A 268 -2.97 -7.44 -6.19
C THR A 268 -3.05 -5.91 -6.32
N VAL A 269 -1.90 -5.20 -6.30
CA VAL A 269 -1.85 -3.75 -6.50
C VAL A 269 -2.42 -3.37 -7.88
N THR A 270 -1.95 -4.01 -8.94
CA THR A 270 -2.40 -3.74 -10.31
C THR A 270 -3.91 -3.96 -10.43
N PHE A 271 -4.43 -5.05 -9.86
CA PHE A 271 -5.86 -5.34 -9.87
C PHE A 271 -6.67 -4.24 -9.18
N TYR A 272 -6.29 -3.81 -7.97
CA TYR A 272 -6.99 -2.74 -7.25
C TYR A 272 -6.94 -1.40 -7.99
N ILE A 273 -5.84 -1.08 -8.68
CA ILE A 273 -5.72 0.14 -9.50
C ILE A 273 -6.68 0.06 -10.71
N VAL A 274 -6.70 -1.08 -11.41
CA VAL A 274 -7.57 -1.29 -12.58
C VAL A 274 -9.05 -1.28 -12.16
N ASP A 275 -9.43 -1.95 -11.08
CA ASP A 275 -10.80 -1.96 -10.57
C ASP A 275 -11.25 -0.55 -10.13
N ARG A 276 -10.38 0.21 -9.44
CA ARG A 276 -10.65 1.60 -9.09
C ARG A 276 -10.86 2.47 -10.33
N ASN A 277 -10.03 2.33 -11.35
CA ASN A 277 -10.17 3.07 -12.60
C ASN A 277 -11.47 2.69 -13.32
N ARG A 278 -11.81 1.39 -13.36
CA ARG A 278 -13.06 0.89 -13.96
C ARG A 278 -14.29 1.41 -13.23
N LYS A 279 -14.28 1.46 -11.90
CA LYS A 279 -15.35 2.03 -11.07
C LYS A 279 -15.48 3.54 -11.29
N ALA A 280 -14.38 4.28 -11.28
CA ALA A 280 -14.39 5.71 -11.58
C ALA A 280 -14.90 6.02 -12.99
N SER A 281 -14.58 5.17 -13.98
CA SER A 281 -15.13 5.28 -15.34
C SER A 281 -16.61 4.91 -15.42
N ARG A 282 -17.08 3.95 -14.60
CA ARG A 282 -18.51 3.59 -14.51
C ARG A 282 -19.32 4.68 -13.82
N GLU A 283 -18.85 5.23 -12.71
CA GLU A 283 -19.50 6.34 -12.00
C GLU A 283 -19.63 7.58 -12.89
N ARG A 284 -18.62 7.86 -13.73
CA ARG A 284 -18.71 8.90 -14.78
C ARG A 284 -19.63 8.56 -15.94
N GLY A 285 -20.00 7.30 -16.13
CA GLY A 285 -20.91 6.82 -17.18
C GLY A 285 -22.35 6.58 -16.72
N THR A 286 -22.62 6.56 -15.41
CA THR A 286 -23.96 6.33 -14.82
C THR A 286 -24.70 7.61 -14.40
N ASP A 287 -24.18 8.80 -14.68
CA ASP A 287 -24.94 10.07 -14.59
C ASP A 287 -25.85 10.30 -15.81
N GLU A 288 -26.10 9.28 -16.65
CA GLU A 288 -27.23 9.27 -17.58
C GLU A 288 -28.44 8.59 -16.91
N PRO A 289 -29.56 9.31 -16.68
CA PRO A 289 -30.72 8.73 -16.02
C PRO A 289 -31.37 7.70 -16.94
N ALA A 290 -31.44 6.45 -16.47
CA ALA A 290 -32.22 5.38 -17.06
C ALA A 290 -33.69 5.81 -17.20
N GLN A 291 -34.10 6.16 -18.43
CA GLN A 291 -35.50 6.23 -18.82
C GLN A 291 -35.86 4.95 -19.56
N SER A 292 -36.36 3.97 -18.81
CA SER A 292 -37.23 2.93 -19.35
C SER A 292 -38.50 3.60 -19.85
N GLY A 293 -38.74 3.54 -21.16
CA GLY A 293 -39.86 4.17 -21.83
C GLY A 293 -41.15 3.34 -21.74
N GLU A 294 -42.26 4.02 -21.46
CA GLU A 294 -43.48 3.93 -22.26
C GLU A 294 -43.75 5.32 -22.87
N PRO A 295 -44.28 5.39 -24.11
CA PRO A 295 -44.34 6.62 -24.89
C PRO A 295 -45.62 7.40 -24.62
N ASN A 296 -45.62 8.67 -25.04
CA ASN A 296 -46.74 9.63 -25.08
C ASN A 296 -46.70 10.67 -23.97
N THR A 297 -45.99 11.77 -24.18
CA THR A 297 -46.63 13.05 -24.57
C THR A 297 -45.58 14.14 -24.72
N ALA A 298 -45.78 14.98 -25.72
CA ALA A 298 -44.93 16.09 -26.09
C ALA A 298 -44.71 17.07 -24.94
N ALA A 299 -43.46 17.22 -24.49
CA ALA A 299 -42.84 18.42 -23.90
C ALA A 299 -41.64 17.98 -23.06
N LYS A 300 -40.45 17.87 -23.66
CA LYS A 300 -39.21 17.78 -22.90
C LYS A 300 -38.22 18.82 -23.41
N ILE A 301 -38.15 19.86 -22.60
CA ILE A 301 -37.21 20.98 -22.64
C ILE A 301 -35.79 20.42 -22.78
N GLN A 302 -35.08 20.93 -23.78
CA GLN A 302 -33.67 20.67 -24.04
C GLN A 302 -32.84 20.84 -22.76
N PRO A 303 -31.91 19.91 -22.45
CA PRO A 303 -30.96 20.15 -21.38
C PRO A 303 -30.03 21.30 -21.79
N ARG A 304 -30.12 22.43 -21.08
CA ARG A 304 -29.11 23.50 -21.13
C ARG A 304 -27.77 22.91 -20.71
N ILE A 305 -26.89 22.75 -21.70
CA ILE A 305 -25.47 22.51 -21.50
C ILE A 305 -24.94 23.68 -20.64
N LYS A 306 -24.56 23.40 -19.39
CA LYS A 306 -23.77 24.29 -18.54
C LYS A 306 -22.29 23.91 -18.70
N THR A 307 -21.70 24.21 -19.84
CA THR A 307 -20.24 24.37 -19.92
C THR A 307 -19.89 25.84 -19.76
N PRO A 308 -18.83 26.19 -19.01
CA PRO A 308 -18.29 27.53 -19.01
C PRO A 308 -17.92 27.93 -20.46
N PRO A 309 -18.22 29.16 -20.89
CA PRO A 309 -18.09 29.59 -22.29
C PRO A 309 -16.65 29.60 -22.82
N ASP A 310 -15.65 29.42 -21.94
CA ASP A 310 -14.23 29.54 -22.28
C ASP A 310 -13.63 28.23 -22.84
N GLU A 311 -14.38 27.11 -22.84
CA GLU A 311 -13.92 25.81 -23.35
C GLU A 311 -14.96 25.12 -24.24
N LEU A 312 -15.37 25.79 -25.32
CA LEU A 312 -16.06 25.12 -26.45
C LEU A 312 -15.03 24.43 -27.34
N TRP A 313 -14.65 23.19 -26.99
CA TRP A 313 -13.74 22.38 -27.81
C TRP A 313 -14.51 21.81 -29.01
N ILE A 314 -14.45 22.50 -30.15
CA ILE A 314 -14.98 22.01 -31.42
C ILE A 314 -14.07 20.88 -31.91
N ARG A 315 -14.55 19.63 -31.86
CA ARG A 315 -13.83 18.47 -32.45
C ARG A 315 -14.01 18.42 -33.98
N SER A 316 -13.65 19.50 -34.67
CA SER A 316 -13.50 19.51 -36.13
C SER A 316 -12.01 19.53 -36.46
N ALA A 317 -11.54 18.64 -37.33
CA ALA A 317 -10.19 18.72 -37.87
C ALA A 317 -10.21 19.47 -39.21
N CYS A 318 -9.23 20.34 -39.45
CA CYS A 318 -9.11 21.12 -40.66
C CYS A 318 -8.98 20.18 -41.88
N PRO A 319 -9.84 20.30 -42.90
CA PRO A 319 -9.84 19.39 -44.04
C PRO A 319 -8.53 19.44 -44.83
N ASN A 320 -7.79 20.55 -44.77
CA ASN A 320 -6.53 20.71 -45.50
C ASN A 320 -5.29 20.22 -44.73
N CYS A 321 -5.27 20.34 -43.40
CA CYS A 321 -4.04 20.05 -42.63
C CYS A 321 -4.22 19.21 -41.36
N GLY A 322 -5.45 18.77 -41.06
CA GLY A 322 -5.79 17.93 -39.90
C GLY A 322 -5.70 18.63 -38.54
N ASN A 323 -5.42 19.93 -38.50
CA ASN A 323 -5.33 20.70 -37.26
C ASN A 323 -6.70 20.89 -36.61
N VAL A 324 -6.79 20.86 -35.29
CA VAL A 324 -8.06 20.96 -34.55
C VAL A 324 -8.26 22.31 -33.86
N GLU A 325 -7.30 23.22 -33.99
CA GLU A 325 -7.35 24.56 -33.40
C GLU A 325 -7.78 25.60 -34.44
N TYR A 326 -8.80 26.39 -34.08
CA TYR A 326 -9.38 27.44 -34.91
C TYR A 326 -9.48 28.75 -34.14
N ARG A 327 -9.34 29.85 -34.87
CA ARG A 327 -9.66 31.19 -34.42
C ARG A 327 -11.04 31.58 -34.95
N ILE A 328 -11.91 32.06 -34.06
CA ILE A 328 -13.26 32.49 -34.42
C ILE A 328 -13.20 33.94 -34.94
N GLY A 329 -13.69 34.16 -36.16
CA GLY A 329 -13.83 35.46 -36.79
C GLY A 329 -15.06 36.24 -36.30
N PRO A 330 -15.13 37.56 -36.54
CA PRO A 330 -16.25 38.41 -36.11
C PRO A 330 -17.60 38.04 -36.77
N ASP A 331 -17.56 37.32 -37.88
CA ASP A 331 -18.69 36.76 -38.63
C ASP A 331 -19.05 35.32 -38.24
N MET A 332 -18.42 34.78 -37.19
CA MET A 332 -18.50 33.38 -36.77
C MET A 332 -17.89 32.37 -37.77
N SER A 333 -17.04 32.85 -38.70
CA SER A 333 -16.19 31.97 -39.50
C SER A 333 -15.09 31.34 -38.63
N LEU A 334 -14.64 30.14 -39.00
CA LEU A 334 -13.57 29.42 -38.29
C LEU A 334 -12.30 29.44 -39.14
N GLU A 335 -11.24 30.10 -38.66
CA GLU A 335 -9.95 30.15 -39.35
C GLU A 335 -8.95 29.20 -38.69
N CYS A 336 -8.44 28.22 -39.44
CA CYS A 336 -7.48 27.26 -38.92
C CYS A 336 -6.14 27.96 -38.58
N THR A 337 -5.65 27.81 -37.35
CA THR A 337 -4.42 28.49 -36.90
C THR A 337 -3.16 28.05 -37.66
N LYS A 338 -3.12 26.80 -38.14
CA LYS A 338 -1.95 26.22 -38.81
C LYS A 338 -1.81 26.55 -40.30
N CYS A 339 -2.91 26.68 -41.04
CA CYS A 339 -2.88 26.86 -42.49
C CYS A 339 -3.68 28.08 -42.99
N GLY A 340 -4.32 28.84 -42.09
CA GLY A 340 -5.09 30.03 -42.44
C GLY A 340 -6.36 29.77 -43.24
N GLN A 341 -6.75 28.51 -43.43
CA GLN A 341 -7.98 28.18 -44.14
C GLN A 341 -9.19 28.62 -43.33
N LYS A 342 -10.04 29.44 -43.95
CA LYS A 342 -11.32 29.88 -43.40
C LYS A 342 -12.43 28.91 -43.78
N LEU A 343 -13.19 28.48 -42.79
CA LEU A 343 -14.41 27.71 -42.94
C LEU A 343 -15.58 28.64 -42.65
N ASP A 344 -16.55 28.65 -43.56
CA ASP A 344 -17.78 29.40 -43.38
C ASP A 344 -18.58 28.87 -42.19
N LYS A 345 -19.41 29.74 -41.62
CA LYS A 345 -20.23 29.44 -40.44
C LYS A 345 -21.06 28.15 -40.58
N ASP A 346 -21.50 27.82 -41.79
CA ASP A 346 -22.37 26.67 -42.08
C ASP A 346 -21.62 25.50 -42.75
N TYR A 347 -20.29 25.48 -42.68
CA TYR A 347 -19.49 24.45 -43.34
C TYR A 347 -19.71 23.05 -42.72
N THR A 348 -20.37 22.18 -43.48
CA THR A 348 -20.65 20.78 -43.12
C THR A 348 -19.58 19.87 -43.70
N GLY A 349 -18.49 19.67 -42.94
CA GLY A 349 -17.47 18.67 -43.28
C GLY A 349 -17.99 17.23 -43.11
N PRO A 350 -17.24 16.22 -43.60
CA PRO A 350 -17.61 14.79 -43.47
C PRO A 350 -17.73 14.30 -42.02
N TYR A 351 -17.29 15.10 -41.05
CA TYR A 351 -17.52 14.92 -39.61
C TYR A 351 -18.18 16.22 -39.09
N ASN A 352 -19.52 16.23 -39.16
CA ASN A 352 -20.50 17.35 -39.12
C ASN A 352 -20.27 18.54 -38.18
N ILE A 353 -20.80 19.71 -38.61
CA ILE A 353 -21.65 20.61 -37.79
C ILE A 353 -22.78 21.25 -38.65
N ILE A 354 -24.04 21.11 -38.21
CA ILE A 354 -25.18 21.95 -38.63
C ILE A 354 -25.45 22.93 -37.48
N ILE A 355 -25.45 24.24 -37.77
CA ILE A 355 -25.84 25.29 -36.81
C ILE A 355 -27.29 25.68 -37.10
N ASN A 356 -28.24 25.27 -36.25
CA ASN A 356 -29.64 25.66 -36.42
C ASN A 356 -29.98 26.85 -35.51
N ASN A 357 -30.02 28.06 -36.10
CA ASN A 357 -30.49 29.27 -35.44
C ASN A 357 -31.99 29.46 -35.68
N ILE A 358 -32.84 29.11 -34.71
CA ILE A 358 -34.23 29.60 -34.67
C ILE A 358 -34.39 30.47 -33.43
N ILE A 359 -34.02 31.75 -33.58
CA ILE A 359 -34.60 32.82 -32.76
C ILE A 359 -35.71 33.43 -33.63
N GLY A 360 -36.95 33.11 -33.27
CA GLY A 360 -38.13 33.66 -33.93
C GLY A 360 -38.14 35.18 -33.85
N ARG A 361 -37.93 35.84 -34.99
CA ARG A 361 -38.50 37.17 -35.25
C ARG A 361 -39.87 36.95 -35.86
N ARG A 362 -40.89 37.54 -35.21
CA ARG A 362 -42.19 37.80 -35.83
C ARG A 362 -42.00 38.70 -37.06
N GLN A 363 -42.74 38.41 -38.11
CA GLN A 363 -43.21 39.37 -39.12
C GLN A 363 -44.63 38.96 -39.52
N PRO A 364 -45.49 39.85 -40.02
CA PRO A 364 -45.43 41.32 -40.00
C PRO A 364 -46.20 41.95 -38.82
#